data_AF-A0A960M498-F1
#
_entry.id   AF-A0A960M498-F1
#
_cell.length_a   1.000
_cell.length_b   1.000
_cell.length_c   1.000
_cell.angle_alpha   90.00
_cell.angle_beta   90.00
_cell.angle_gamma   90.00
#
_symmetry.space_group_name_H-M   'P 1'
#
loop_
_entity.id
_entity.type
_entity.pdbx_description
1 polymer ?
#
loop_
_entity_poly.entity_id
_entity_poly.type
_entity_poly.pdbx_seq_one_letter_code
_entity_poly.pdbx_strand_id
1 'polypeptide(L)'
;MKEFDRLIEIADALHGPNGCPWDKKQTFQSLRPHVLEEVYELLDSIDEEDFTGMVEELGDILFQILFFAKLGEKSKKFTLEEIITIVSEKLVRRHPHVFGDLKVETSEEVIHHWERVKKEEKKERKSALEGIPKTLTGLARAQKVISKLHREKIALPDKESSAEISFGDQLLDLVIQAQAEDVDAESALRTALKRYEKLLA
;
A
#
# COMPACT_ATOMS: atom_id res chain seq x y z
N MET A 1 -5.39 9.57 22.91
CA MET A 1 -5.53 8.23 23.56
C MET A 1 -4.26 8.06 24.35
N LYS A 2 -4.31 7.80 25.67
CA LYS A 2 -3.11 7.90 26.52
C LYS A 2 -1.87 7.19 25.96
N GLU A 3 -2.00 5.98 25.41
CA GLU A 3 -0.86 5.25 24.84
C GLU A 3 -0.37 5.81 23.49
N PHE A 4 -1.27 6.35 22.66
CA PHE A 4 -0.87 7.01 21.41
C PHE A 4 -0.13 8.32 21.70
N ASP A 5 -0.62 9.08 22.67
CA ASP A 5 0.01 10.34 23.10
C ASP A 5 1.41 10.04 23.68
N ARG A 6 1.55 8.97 24.47
CA ARG A 6 2.84 8.46 24.96
C ARG A 6 3.79 8.05 23.82
N LEU A 7 3.29 7.39 22.77
CA LEU A 7 4.13 7.01 21.63
C LEU A 7 4.65 8.25 20.86
N ILE A 8 3.84 9.29 20.73
CA ILE A 8 4.26 10.58 20.17
C ILE A 8 5.37 11.19 21.04
N GLU A 9 5.21 11.21 22.36
CA GLU A 9 6.23 11.71 23.29
C GLU A 9 7.54 10.92 23.19
N ILE A 10 7.47 9.60 23.01
CA ILE A 10 8.65 8.75 22.76
C ILE A 10 9.33 9.16 21.46
N ALA A 11 8.58 9.28 20.36
CA ALA A 11 9.12 9.70 19.07
C ALA A 11 9.79 11.09 19.16
N ASP A 12 9.20 12.02 19.92
CA ASP A 12 9.77 13.33 20.21
C ASP A 12 11.07 13.23 21.03
N ALA A 13 11.10 12.42 22.08
CA ALA A 13 12.28 12.24 22.92
C ALA A 13 13.46 11.66 22.12
N LEU A 14 13.21 10.66 21.27
CA LEU A 14 14.21 10.06 20.37
C LEU A 14 14.81 11.10 19.41
N HIS A 15 14.01 12.07 18.98
CA HIS A 15 14.42 13.13 18.07
C HIS A 15 14.93 14.41 18.75
N GLY A 16 14.73 14.55 20.06
CA GLY A 16 15.06 15.73 20.86
C GLY A 16 16.56 15.92 21.11
N PRO A 17 16.99 17.02 21.76
CA PRO A 17 18.41 17.35 21.93
C PRO A 17 19.28 16.23 22.55
N ASN A 18 18.71 15.48 23.50
CA ASN A 18 19.38 14.34 24.16
C ASN A 18 18.97 12.98 23.58
N GLY A 19 18.20 12.97 22.49
CA GLY A 19 17.71 11.76 21.84
C GLY A 19 18.77 10.95 21.09
N CYS A 20 18.34 9.84 20.51
CA CYS A 20 19.18 8.85 19.84
C CYS A 20 19.94 9.45 18.64
N PRO A 21 21.27 9.26 18.55
CA PRO A 21 22.06 9.70 17.40
C PRO A 21 21.63 9.03 16.09
N TRP A 22 21.16 7.78 16.15
CA TRP A 22 20.68 7.07 14.96
C TRP A 22 19.38 7.66 14.44
N ASP A 23 18.43 8.02 15.31
CA ASP A 23 17.16 8.60 14.86
C ASP A 23 17.38 10.00 14.24
N LYS A 24 18.22 10.81 14.90
CA LYS A 24 18.52 12.18 14.45
C LYS A 24 19.18 12.26 13.08
N LYS A 25 19.95 11.26 12.67
CA LYS A 25 20.64 11.25 11.36
C LYS A 25 19.73 10.79 10.21
N GLN A 26 18.53 10.29 10.49
CA GLN A 26 17.66 9.75 9.46
C GLN A 26 17.08 10.84 8.56
N THR A 27 16.75 10.42 7.35
CA THR A 27 16.13 11.20 6.29
C THR A 27 14.95 10.41 5.71
N PHE A 28 14.07 11.07 4.96
CA PHE A 28 12.99 10.38 4.24
C PHE A 28 13.50 9.25 3.33
N GLN A 29 14.71 9.40 2.78
CA GLN A 29 15.32 8.43 1.87
C GLN A 29 15.92 7.24 2.63
N SER A 30 16.57 7.49 3.77
CA SER A 30 17.19 6.41 4.55
C SER A 30 16.17 5.52 5.26
N LEU A 31 14.94 6.01 5.49
CA LEU A 31 13.85 5.22 6.08
C LEU A 31 13.13 4.28 5.10
N ARG A 32 13.35 4.42 3.78
CA ARG A 32 12.68 3.57 2.78
C ARG A 32 12.86 2.06 2.99
N PRO A 33 14.09 1.52 3.22
CA PRO A 33 14.26 0.09 3.45
C PRO A 33 13.47 -0.37 4.67
N HIS A 34 13.51 0.39 5.77
CA HIS A 34 12.80 0.05 7.01
C HIS A 34 11.29 -0.03 6.80
N VAL A 35 10.67 0.94 6.11
CA VAL A 35 9.23 0.86 5.79
C VAL A 35 8.87 -0.38 4.98
N LEU A 36 9.76 -0.83 4.09
CA LEU A 36 9.51 -2.05 3.33
C LEU A 36 9.66 -3.28 4.21
N GLU A 37 10.68 -3.32 5.07
CA GLU A 37 10.96 -4.38 6.04
C GLU A 37 9.74 -4.66 6.92
N GLU A 38 9.25 -3.65 7.68
CA GLU A 38 8.09 -3.85 8.58
C GLU A 38 6.83 -4.29 7.82
N VAL A 39 6.66 -3.83 6.57
CA VAL A 39 5.52 -4.23 5.74
C VAL A 39 5.65 -5.70 5.32
N TYR A 40 6.85 -6.17 4.99
CA TYR A 40 7.07 -7.58 4.67
C TYR A 40 6.98 -8.47 5.90
N GLU A 41 7.48 -8.03 7.06
CA GLU A 41 7.32 -8.77 8.33
C GLU A 41 5.85 -8.86 8.74
N LEU A 42 5.07 -7.80 8.54
CA LEU A 42 3.61 -7.87 8.72
C LEU A 42 2.97 -8.88 7.76
N LEU A 43 3.38 -8.88 6.49
CA LEU A 43 2.87 -9.83 5.50
C LEU A 43 3.25 -11.27 5.85
N ASP A 44 4.43 -11.52 6.42
CA ASP A 44 4.84 -12.84 6.87
C ASP A 44 4.02 -13.28 8.08
N SER A 45 3.81 -12.38 9.06
CA SER A 45 2.93 -12.58 10.21
C SER A 45 1.50 -12.95 9.78
N ILE A 46 0.93 -12.22 8.80
CA ILE A 46 -0.39 -12.53 8.21
C ILE A 46 -0.41 -13.94 7.60
N ASP A 47 0.59 -14.27 6.78
CA ASP A 47 0.62 -15.55 6.09
C ASP A 47 0.89 -16.74 7.04
N GLU A 48 1.36 -16.50 8.25
CA GLU A 48 1.58 -17.52 9.30
C GLU A 48 0.47 -17.56 10.34
N GLU A 49 -0.52 -16.66 10.23
CA GLU A 49 -1.54 -16.43 11.26
C GLU A 49 -0.92 -16.12 12.65
N ASP A 50 0.28 -15.51 12.67
CA ASP A 50 0.94 -15.07 13.91
C ASP A 50 0.38 -13.72 14.36
N PHE A 51 -0.67 -13.78 15.18
CA PHE A 51 -1.31 -12.58 15.73
C PHE A 51 -0.40 -11.77 16.67
N THR A 52 0.62 -12.39 17.27
CA THR A 52 1.56 -11.66 18.13
C THR A 52 2.50 -10.83 17.27
N GLY A 53 3.09 -11.46 16.25
CA GLY A 53 3.87 -10.77 15.22
C GLY A 53 3.05 -9.66 14.56
N MET A 54 1.81 -9.92 14.15
CA MET A 54 0.96 -8.87 13.57
C MET A 54 0.81 -7.63 14.46
N VAL A 55 0.71 -7.78 15.78
CA VAL A 55 0.61 -6.63 16.71
C VAL A 55 1.92 -5.86 16.80
N GLU A 56 3.06 -6.57 16.80
CA GLU A 56 4.41 -6.00 16.80
C GLU A 56 4.63 -5.17 15.53
N GLU A 57 4.45 -5.79 14.36
CA GLU A 57 4.71 -5.16 13.06
C GLU A 57 3.75 -3.99 12.76
N LEU A 58 2.48 -4.09 13.18
CA LEU A 58 1.56 -2.95 13.10
C LEU A 58 2.01 -1.78 14.00
N GLY A 59 2.63 -2.09 15.14
CA GLY A 59 3.26 -1.12 16.02
C GLY A 59 4.46 -0.44 15.36
N ASP A 60 5.32 -1.19 14.68
CA ASP A 60 6.50 -0.65 14.01
C ASP A 60 6.13 0.18 12.78
N ILE A 61 5.14 -0.23 11.99
CA ILE A 61 4.56 0.60 10.93
C ILE A 61 3.97 1.90 11.50
N LEU A 62 3.27 1.82 12.64
CA LEU A 62 2.73 3.01 13.29
C LEU A 62 3.85 3.95 13.76
N PHE A 63 4.91 3.40 14.36
CA PHE A 63 6.08 4.17 14.76
C PHE A 63 6.76 4.82 13.55
N GLN A 64 6.88 4.12 12.42
CA GLN A 64 7.44 4.72 11.20
C GLN A 64 6.60 5.90 10.70
N ILE A 65 5.27 5.83 10.74
CA ILE A 65 4.41 6.97 10.37
C ILE A 65 4.74 8.18 11.27
N LEU A 66 4.89 7.98 12.58
CA LEU A 66 5.27 9.03 13.51
C LEU A 66 6.68 9.57 13.23
N PHE A 67 7.63 8.69 12.89
CA PHE A 67 8.98 9.08 12.50
C PHE A 67 8.95 10.02 11.28
N PHE A 68 8.24 9.64 10.22
CA PHE A 68 8.06 10.48 9.03
C PHE A 68 7.41 11.82 9.37
N ALA A 69 6.40 11.83 10.25
CA ALA A 69 5.77 13.06 10.73
C ALA A 69 6.78 13.96 11.45
N LYS A 70 7.65 13.42 12.31
CA LYS A 70 8.71 14.18 13.00
C LYS A 70 9.76 14.74 12.06
N LEU A 71 10.16 13.99 11.02
CA LEU A 71 11.02 14.54 9.96
C LEU A 71 10.31 15.64 9.16
N GLY A 72 9.01 15.48 8.88
CA GLY A 72 8.15 16.50 8.27
C GLY A 72 8.14 17.80 9.07
N GLU A 73 7.92 17.70 10.38
CA GLU A 73 7.87 18.83 11.31
C GLU A 73 9.22 19.55 11.38
N LYS A 74 10.32 18.79 11.59
CA LYS A 74 11.69 19.34 11.62
C LYS A 74 12.06 20.06 10.32
N SER A 75 11.61 19.54 9.18
CA SER A 75 11.87 20.14 7.88
C SER A 75 10.83 21.18 7.45
N LYS A 76 9.86 21.50 8.31
CA LYS A 76 8.73 22.42 8.05
C LYS A 76 7.97 22.10 6.77
N LYS A 77 7.78 20.81 6.48
CA LYS A 77 7.12 20.32 5.26
C LYS A 77 5.67 19.91 5.50
N PHE A 78 5.41 19.21 6.59
CA PHE A 78 4.09 18.73 7.01
C PHE A 78 4.15 18.27 8.46
N THR A 79 2.98 18.06 9.06
CA THR A 79 2.80 17.63 10.45
C THR A 79 2.02 16.32 10.55
N LEU A 80 2.04 15.68 11.72
CA LEU A 80 1.17 14.53 11.98
C LEU A 80 -0.32 14.90 11.83
N GLU A 81 -0.70 16.09 12.28
CA GLU A 81 -2.08 16.60 12.17
C GLU A 81 -2.54 16.73 10.72
N GLU A 82 -1.68 17.25 9.83
CA GLU A 82 -1.98 17.34 8.41
C GLU A 82 -2.15 15.95 7.77
N ILE A 83 -1.31 14.97 8.13
CA ILE A 83 -1.44 13.59 7.64
C ILE A 83 -2.80 13.01 8.05
N ILE A 84 -3.16 13.12 9.33
CA ILE A 84 -4.41 12.59 9.89
C ILE A 84 -5.63 13.31 9.28
N THR A 85 -5.57 14.63 9.14
CA THR A 85 -6.64 15.43 8.55
C THR A 85 -6.89 15.01 7.10
N ILE A 86 -5.83 14.94 6.28
CA ILE A 86 -5.94 14.57 4.87
C ILE A 86 -6.52 13.16 4.69
N VAL A 87 -6.08 12.18 5.49
CA VAL A 87 -6.63 10.82 5.37
C VAL A 87 -8.08 10.75 5.86
N SER A 88 -8.41 11.45 6.95
CA SER A 88 -9.76 11.46 7.52
C SER A 88 -10.77 12.09 6.57
N GLU A 89 -10.51 13.29 6.07
CA GLU A 89 -11.37 13.99 5.12
C GLU A 89 -11.56 13.17 3.83
N LYS A 90 -10.48 12.56 3.33
CA LYS A 90 -10.53 11.68 2.15
C LYS A 90 -11.41 10.46 2.40
N LEU A 91 -11.30 9.81 3.55
CA LEU A 91 -12.12 8.64 3.89
C LEU A 91 -13.59 9.02 4.03
N VAL A 92 -13.92 10.12 4.71
CA VAL A 92 -15.29 10.62 4.83
C VAL A 92 -15.89 10.90 3.45
N ARG A 93 -15.18 11.67 2.62
CA ARG A 93 -15.64 12.04 1.27
C ARG A 93 -15.86 10.85 0.35
N ARG A 94 -15.05 9.79 0.48
CA ARG A 94 -15.13 8.60 -0.39
C ARG A 94 -16.09 7.53 0.12
N HIS A 95 -16.58 7.64 1.36
CA HIS A 95 -17.61 6.75 1.94
C HIS A 95 -18.91 7.52 2.28
N PRO A 96 -19.58 8.18 1.31
CA PRO A 96 -20.85 8.83 1.59
C PRO A 96 -21.98 7.85 1.92
N HIS A 97 -21.75 6.55 1.76
CA HIS A 97 -22.67 5.51 2.23
C HIS A 97 -22.53 5.19 3.72
N VAL A 98 -21.43 5.59 4.34
CA VAL A 98 -21.24 5.51 5.80
C VAL A 98 -21.51 6.87 6.46
N PHE A 99 -21.04 7.96 5.84
CA PHE A 99 -21.03 9.30 6.44
C PHE A 99 -22.00 10.29 5.79
N GLY A 100 -22.86 9.84 4.87
CA GLY A 100 -23.84 10.67 4.18
C GLY A 100 -25.11 9.88 3.85
N ASP A 101 -25.83 10.31 2.81
CA ASP A 101 -27.16 9.76 2.48
C ASP A 101 -27.15 8.73 1.33
N LEU A 102 -25.98 8.45 0.72
CA LEU A 102 -25.90 7.51 -0.39
C LEU A 102 -26.21 6.09 0.12
N LYS A 103 -27.12 5.37 -0.53
CA LYS A 103 -27.33 3.94 -0.24
C LYS A 103 -26.61 3.10 -1.27
N VAL A 104 -25.90 2.08 -0.80
CA VAL A 104 -25.25 1.03 -1.59
C VAL A 104 -25.56 -0.30 -0.92
N GLU A 105 -25.79 -1.33 -1.72
CA GLU A 105 -26.23 -2.65 -1.25
C GLU A 105 -25.13 -3.71 -1.39
N THR A 106 -24.13 -3.47 -2.25
CA THR A 106 -23.06 -4.44 -2.52
C THR A 106 -21.65 -3.85 -2.46
N SER A 107 -20.65 -4.71 -2.27
CA SER A 107 -19.23 -4.37 -2.34
C SER A 107 -18.84 -3.75 -3.68
N GLU A 108 -19.43 -4.24 -4.78
CA GLU A 108 -19.15 -3.78 -6.12
C GLU A 108 -19.61 -2.34 -6.30
N GLU A 109 -20.80 -2.00 -5.79
CA GLU A 109 -21.32 -0.64 -5.80
C GLU A 109 -20.42 0.31 -4.99
N VAL A 110 -19.93 -0.12 -3.83
CA VAL A 110 -18.96 0.63 -3.02
C VAL A 110 -17.68 0.91 -3.81
N ILE A 111 -17.11 -0.11 -4.46
CA ILE A 111 -15.87 0.01 -5.25
C ILE A 111 -16.08 0.94 -6.46
N HIS A 112 -17.19 0.79 -7.18
CA HIS A 112 -17.54 1.67 -8.29
C HIS A 112 -17.66 3.13 -7.85
N HIS A 113 -18.32 3.37 -6.73
CA HIS A 113 -18.46 4.70 -6.15
C HIS A 113 -17.10 5.28 -5.73
N TRP A 114 -16.30 4.51 -5.00
CA TRP A 114 -14.97 4.90 -4.56
C TRP A 114 -14.08 5.36 -5.71
N GLU A 115 -14.05 4.57 -6.80
CA GLU A 115 -13.28 4.92 -7.99
C GLU A 115 -13.83 6.16 -8.70
N ARG A 116 -15.15 6.35 -8.75
CA ARG A 116 -15.77 7.56 -9.32
C ARG A 116 -15.31 8.82 -8.58
N VAL A 117 -15.44 8.86 -7.25
CA VAL A 117 -14.99 10.00 -6.42
C VAL A 117 -13.50 10.26 -6.61
N LYS A 118 -12.68 9.19 -6.65
CA LYS A 118 -11.24 9.29 -6.92
C LYS A 118 -10.92 9.83 -8.33
N LYS A 119 -11.79 9.62 -9.34
CA LYS A 119 -11.64 10.27 -10.65
C LYS A 119 -11.93 11.76 -10.56
N GLU A 120 -13.00 12.15 -9.85
CA GLU A 120 -13.44 13.54 -9.70
C GLU A 120 -12.43 14.40 -8.90
N GLU A 121 -11.78 13.82 -7.89
CA GLU A 121 -10.74 14.49 -7.09
C GLU A 121 -9.47 14.82 -7.92
N LYS A 122 -9.19 14.06 -8.97
CA LYS A 122 -7.99 14.20 -9.80
C LYS A 122 -8.31 14.92 -11.11
N LYS A 123 -8.62 16.22 -11.02
CA LYS A 123 -8.95 17.08 -12.17
C LYS A 123 -7.81 17.28 -13.18
N GLU A 124 -6.56 17.05 -12.78
CA GLU A 124 -5.37 17.14 -13.65
C GLU A 124 -4.53 15.87 -13.56
N ARG A 125 -4.96 14.79 -14.21
CA ARG A 125 -4.12 13.58 -14.29
C ARG A 125 -2.94 13.85 -15.22
N LYS A 126 -1.72 13.74 -14.70
CA LYS A 126 -0.49 13.91 -15.50
C LYS A 126 -0.16 12.67 -16.34
N SER A 127 -0.70 11.51 -15.96
CA SER A 127 -0.43 10.24 -16.65
C SER A 127 -1.57 9.23 -16.48
N ALA A 128 -1.80 8.41 -17.51
CA ALA A 128 -2.66 7.24 -17.42
C ALA A 128 -2.15 6.22 -16.40
N LEU A 129 -0.88 6.23 -15.97
CA LEU A 129 -0.35 5.33 -14.93
C LEU A 129 -0.36 5.93 -13.53
N GLU A 130 -0.89 7.15 -13.37
CA GLU A 130 -0.93 7.80 -12.07
C GLU A 130 -1.73 6.97 -11.06
N GLY A 131 -1.13 6.73 -9.89
CA GLY A 131 -1.66 5.88 -8.82
C GLY A 131 -1.19 4.42 -8.84
N ILE A 132 -0.30 4.03 -9.76
CA ILE A 132 0.36 2.71 -9.75
C ILE A 132 1.85 2.90 -9.44
N PRO A 133 2.29 2.66 -8.18
CA PRO A 133 3.70 2.82 -7.81
C PRO A 133 4.62 1.97 -8.69
N LYS A 134 5.75 2.56 -9.12
CA LYS A 134 6.77 1.84 -9.89
C LYS A 134 7.53 0.81 -9.06
N THR A 135 7.48 0.95 -7.74
CA THR A 135 8.14 0.08 -6.75
C THR A 135 7.32 -1.14 -6.36
N LEU A 136 6.09 -1.28 -6.87
CA LEU A 136 5.33 -2.52 -6.69
C LEU A 136 6.08 -3.70 -7.31
N THR A 137 5.96 -4.86 -6.67
CA THR A 137 6.43 -6.15 -7.18
C THR A 137 5.77 -6.48 -8.53
N GLY A 138 6.39 -7.40 -9.28
CA GLY A 138 6.01 -7.68 -10.66
C GLY A 138 4.53 -8.03 -10.83
N LEU A 139 4.01 -8.97 -10.04
CA LEU A 139 2.63 -9.44 -10.16
C LEU A 139 1.63 -8.39 -9.66
N ALA A 140 1.89 -7.81 -8.49
CA ALA A 140 1.06 -6.72 -7.96
C ALA A 140 0.96 -5.54 -8.94
N ARG A 141 2.08 -5.15 -9.56
CA ARG A 141 2.11 -4.09 -10.56
C ARG A 141 1.36 -4.49 -11.82
N ALA A 142 1.57 -5.71 -12.33
CA ALA A 142 0.86 -6.23 -13.49
C ALA A 142 -0.65 -6.18 -13.30
N GLN A 143 -1.14 -6.67 -12.16
CA GLN A 143 -2.57 -6.72 -11.85
C GLN A 143 -3.19 -5.31 -11.81
N LYS A 144 -2.50 -4.32 -11.23
CA LYS A 144 -2.96 -2.91 -11.24
C LYS A 144 -2.97 -2.30 -12.64
N VAL A 145 -1.99 -2.62 -13.48
CA VAL A 145 -1.91 -2.12 -14.87
C VAL A 145 -3.03 -2.73 -15.72
N ILE A 146 -3.19 -4.05 -15.69
CA ILE A 146 -4.26 -4.79 -16.39
C ILE A 146 -5.63 -4.30 -15.96
N SER A 147 -5.88 -4.21 -14.65
CA SER A 147 -7.10 -3.62 -14.08
C SER A 147 -7.41 -2.24 -14.65
N LYS A 148 -6.37 -1.43 -14.89
CA LYS A 148 -6.53 -0.09 -15.46
C LYS A 148 -6.83 -0.12 -16.95
N LEU A 149 -6.18 -0.97 -17.73
CA LEU A 149 -6.45 -1.16 -19.15
C LEU A 149 -7.90 -1.61 -19.37
N HIS A 150 -8.35 -2.64 -18.66
CA HIS A 150 -9.74 -3.13 -18.73
C HIS A 150 -10.75 -2.04 -18.35
N ARG A 151 -10.51 -1.32 -17.25
CA ARG A 151 -11.42 -0.26 -16.79
C ARG A 151 -11.52 0.91 -17.78
N GLU A 152 -10.41 1.31 -18.39
CA GLU A 152 -10.40 2.38 -19.41
C GLU A 152 -10.72 1.83 -20.81
N LYS A 153 -11.08 0.54 -20.93
CA LYS A 153 -11.42 -0.16 -22.19
C LYS A 153 -10.33 -0.05 -23.27
N ILE A 154 -9.07 -0.09 -22.83
CA ILE A 154 -7.90 -0.07 -23.71
C ILE A 154 -7.55 -1.52 -24.07
N ALA A 155 -7.36 -1.79 -25.35
CA ALA A 155 -6.97 -3.12 -25.84
C ALA A 155 -5.58 -3.51 -25.32
N LEU A 156 -5.42 -4.80 -25.01
CA LEU A 156 -4.13 -5.38 -24.67
C LEU A 156 -3.26 -5.45 -25.94
N PRO A 157 -1.92 -5.33 -25.81
CA PRO A 157 -1.02 -5.46 -26.97
C PRO A 157 -1.10 -6.87 -27.58
N ASP A 158 -0.76 -6.96 -28.86
CA ASP A 158 -0.58 -8.24 -29.53
C ASP A 158 0.59 -9.01 -28.90
N LYS A 159 0.45 -10.33 -28.84
CA LYS A 159 1.48 -11.23 -28.31
C LYS A 159 2.70 -11.22 -29.23
N GLU A 160 3.90 -11.19 -28.65
CA GLU A 160 5.15 -11.22 -29.43
C GLU A 160 5.87 -12.58 -29.38
N SER A 161 6.73 -12.83 -30.37
CA SER A 161 7.37 -14.14 -30.59
C SER A 161 8.73 -14.33 -29.92
N SER A 162 9.34 -13.27 -29.38
CA SER A 162 10.60 -13.44 -28.65
C SER A 162 10.35 -14.24 -27.37
N ALA A 163 11.30 -15.12 -26.99
CA ALA A 163 11.10 -16.00 -25.85
C ALA A 163 10.84 -15.23 -24.54
N GLU A 164 11.61 -14.19 -24.27
CA GLU A 164 11.46 -13.36 -23.06
C GLU A 164 10.10 -12.65 -23.01
N ILE A 165 9.69 -12.03 -24.13
CA ILE A 165 8.40 -11.33 -24.20
C ILE A 165 7.24 -12.33 -24.11
N SER A 166 7.35 -13.48 -24.78
CA SER A 166 6.34 -14.53 -24.74
C SER A 166 6.13 -15.11 -23.33
N PHE A 167 7.20 -15.32 -22.54
CA PHE A 167 7.05 -15.71 -21.14
C PHE A 167 6.43 -14.60 -20.29
N GLY A 168 6.82 -13.35 -20.52
CA GLY A 168 6.19 -12.19 -19.87
C GLY A 168 4.68 -12.13 -20.15
N ASP A 169 4.28 -12.34 -21.41
CA ASP A 169 2.90 -12.38 -21.85
C ASP A 169 2.10 -13.53 -21.19
N GLN A 170 2.70 -14.71 -21.04
CA GLN A 170 2.08 -15.84 -20.33
C GLN A 170 1.89 -15.55 -18.84
N LEU A 171 2.87 -14.90 -18.19
CA LEU A 171 2.72 -14.45 -16.80
C LEU A 171 1.59 -13.41 -16.67
N LEU A 172 1.46 -12.50 -17.63
CA LEU A 172 0.35 -11.55 -17.68
C LEU A 172 -1.00 -12.24 -17.87
N ASP A 173 -1.08 -13.30 -18.67
CA ASP A 173 -2.31 -14.08 -18.84
C ASP A 173 -2.74 -14.77 -17.53
N LEU A 174 -1.79 -15.30 -16.75
CA LEU A 174 -2.07 -15.84 -15.43
C LEU A 174 -2.56 -14.76 -14.46
N VAL A 175 -2.01 -13.54 -14.52
CA VAL A 175 -2.49 -12.40 -13.73
C VAL A 175 -3.91 -11.99 -14.15
N ILE A 176 -4.22 -11.99 -15.44
CA ILE A 176 -5.57 -11.72 -15.96
C ILE A 176 -6.55 -12.77 -15.43
N GLN A 177 -6.18 -14.05 -15.47
CA GLN A 177 -7.00 -15.13 -14.95
C GLN A 177 -7.24 -14.99 -13.44
N ALA A 178 -6.18 -14.79 -12.66
CA ALA A 178 -6.29 -14.58 -11.21
C ALA A 178 -7.25 -13.43 -10.90
N GLN A 179 -7.13 -12.31 -11.61
CA GLN A 179 -8.03 -11.17 -11.43
C GLN A 179 -9.50 -11.48 -11.78
N ALA A 180 -9.75 -12.32 -12.79
CA ALA A 180 -11.12 -12.72 -13.14
C ALA A 180 -11.76 -13.63 -12.08
N GLU A 181 -10.94 -14.31 -11.28
CA GLU A 181 -11.34 -15.16 -10.16
C GLU A 181 -11.31 -14.42 -8.80
N ASP A 182 -11.12 -13.10 -8.80
CA ASP A 182 -10.95 -12.26 -7.59
C ASP A 182 -9.78 -12.68 -6.69
N VAL A 183 -8.72 -13.21 -7.31
CA VAL A 183 -7.48 -13.63 -6.64
C VAL A 183 -6.39 -12.55 -6.81
N ASP A 184 -5.73 -12.20 -5.71
CA ASP A 184 -4.49 -11.41 -5.75
C ASP A 184 -3.31 -12.29 -6.15
N ALA A 185 -2.74 -12.03 -7.34
CA ALA A 185 -1.72 -12.89 -7.94
C ALA A 185 -0.42 -12.93 -7.13
N GLU A 186 -0.03 -11.82 -6.49
CA GLU A 186 1.16 -11.76 -5.64
C GLU A 186 0.98 -12.65 -4.39
N SER A 187 -0.16 -12.51 -3.71
CA SER A 187 -0.51 -13.30 -2.54
C SER A 187 -0.65 -14.79 -2.87
N ALA A 188 -1.23 -15.12 -4.03
CA ALA A 188 -1.33 -16.48 -4.51
C ALA A 188 0.05 -17.11 -4.75
N LEU A 189 1.00 -16.36 -5.32
CA LEU A 189 2.37 -16.83 -5.50
C LEU A 189 3.07 -17.04 -4.15
N ARG A 190 2.96 -16.09 -3.20
CA ARG A 190 3.52 -16.25 -1.84
C ARG A 190 3.00 -17.52 -1.16
N THR A 191 1.68 -17.71 -1.18
CA THR A 191 1.03 -18.91 -0.63
C THR A 191 1.53 -20.19 -1.30
N ALA A 192 1.70 -20.16 -2.63
CA ALA A 192 2.22 -21.32 -3.36
C ALA A 192 3.68 -21.61 -2.99
N LEU A 193 4.55 -20.60 -2.96
CA LEU A 193 5.97 -20.73 -2.63
C LEU A 193 6.20 -21.33 -1.24
N LYS A 194 5.42 -20.92 -0.24
CA LYS A 194 5.48 -21.52 1.12
C LYS A 194 5.39 -23.04 1.11
N ARG A 195 4.60 -23.64 0.21
CA ARG A 195 4.49 -25.10 0.10
C ARG A 195 5.76 -25.76 -0.44
N TYR A 196 6.49 -25.06 -1.30
CA TYR A 196 7.75 -25.52 -1.89
C TYR A 196 8.91 -25.32 -0.91
N GLU A 197 8.94 -24.19 -0.23
CA GLU A 197 9.94 -23.87 0.81
C GLU A 197 9.88 -24.88 1.96
N LYS A 198 8.69 -25.32 2.35
CA LYS A 198 8.50 -26.41 3.33
C LYS A 198 9.14 -27.73 2.93
N LEU A 199 9.44 -27.97 1.64
CA LEU A 199 10.15 -29.17 1.21
C LEU A 199 11.67 -29.07 1.43
N LEU A 200 12.18 -27.87 1.69
CA LEU A 200 13.59 -27.57 1.94
C LEU A 200 13.92 -27.41 3.43
N ALA A 201 12.91 -27.34 4.29
CA ALA A 201 13.01 -27.22 5.75
C ALA A 201 13.00 -28.60 6.44
#